data_AF-A0A3D6DD59-F1
#
_entry.id   AF-A0A3D6DD59-F1
#
_cell.length_a   1.000
_cell.length_b   1.000
_cell.length_c   1.000
_cell.angle_alpha   90.00
_cell.angle_beta   90.00
_cell.angle_gamma   90.00
#
_symmetry.space_group_name_H-M   'P 1'
#
loop_
_entity.id
_entity.type
_entity.pdbx_description
1 polymer ?
#
loop_
_entity_poly.entity_id
_entity_poly.type
_entity_poly.pdbx_seq_one_letter_code
_entity_poly.pdbx_strand_id
1 'polypeptide(L)'
;MLNTYGVFAKPVLNYVLSTRKRSLLETYLRTVSLFWKGRKEKALEAALRGLRKSREGSYYKYLFLSQALAVSNALNDLEAVENFRSELLKNFHKISPAIRPYIMPNVINVSILKNASRPRYWSEMYGKDRTALVFMLLAIAREAVRNGDLSSAVTLYKNVYRTASAIPHPSALIASLNDMAWYLRERHAFLSKKIIDCALFQAGFYRESIQPYLLDTLFEVEKLLMTDDLIKTSRIILAYRHVLHPRYSHLVTSAQRLLPEDGKVYSNSKELSVYLKSLAPTTTEFSQKTGIARDNAARIFKLKTRIVRSETLSRIVETFSLPLKLSMPEPLLKEKARIILQKWFERSIEELSRLSFEERQRVFLTTYISQLERDYLSRKDSFRRAFNLLVDIASFRDFMSERLETKFFVIDMTKAHALIKGRKIAVEKALENIGRKKTQQFVKIYAQLKESNKRLLDRFLRNIGRYRGISFPVRLKGPEEVREFSNFLELPVQLVLAAYWCEDDGRVRRTLSGILKLFR
;
A
#
# COMPACT_ATOMS: atom_id res chain seq x y z
N MET A 1 -10.55 9.29 21.36
CA MET A 1 -9.22 9.35 20.71
C MET A 1 -8.88 8.06 19.97
N LEU A 2 -8.63 6.92 20.65
CA LEU A 2 -8.31 5.67 19.92
C LEU A 2 -9.41 5.25 18.94
N ASN A 3 -10.68 5.47 19.27
CA ASN A 3 -11.77 5.22 18.32
C ASN A 3 -11.73 6.23 17.18
N THR A 4 -11.84 7.51 17.50
CA THR A 4 -11.86 8.64 16.54
C THR A 4 -10.74 8.59 15.50
N TYR A 5 -9.50 8.28 15.92
CA TYR A 5 -8.33 8.30 15.05
C TYR A 5 -7.85 6.88 14.69
N GLY A 6 -8.38 5.81 15.28
CA GLY A 6 -7.91 4.45 15.02
C GLY A 6 -6.38 4.35 15.12
N VAL A 7 -5.76 3.69 14.14
CA VAL A 7 -4.29 3.57 14.01
C VAL A 7 -3.58 4.93 13.90
N PHE A 8 -4.25 5.99 13.45
CA PHE A 8 -3.68 7.35 13.40
C PHE A 8 -3.47 7.94 14.80
N ALA A 9 -4.02 7.33 15.86
CA ALA A 9 -3.64 7.68 17.22
C ALA A 9 -2.23 7.18 17.61
N LYS A 10 -1.51 6.45 16.74
CA LYS A 10 -0.17 5.89 17.03
C LYS A 10 0.81 6.90 17.67
N PRO A 11 0.94 8.16 17.20
CA PRO A 11 1.81 9.14 17.84
C PRO A 11 1.47 9.36 19.31
N VAL A 12 0.19 9.60 19.61
CA VAL A 12 -0.27 9.86 20.97
C VAL A 12 -0.15 8.61 21.83
N LEU A 13 -0.49 7.43 21.29
CA LEU A 13 -0.35 6.15 21.98
C LEU A 13 1.12 5.93 22.38
N ASN A 14 2.06 6.10 21.46
CA ASN A 14 3.48 5.91 21.71
C ASN A 14 4.02 6.92 22.72
N TYR A 15 3.60 8.18 22.62
CA TYR A 15 3.95 9.22 23.58
C TYR A 15 3.45 8.89 24.99
N VAL A 16 2.18 8.50 25.15
CA VAL A 16 1.60 8.13 26.44
C VAL A 16 2.28 6.90 27.03
N LEU A 17 2.55 5.87 26.22
CA LEU A 17 3.28 4.68 26.66
C LEU A 17 4.74 4.97 27.06
N SER A 18 5.33 6.05 26.55
CA SER A 18 6.68 6.46 26.94
C SER A 18 6.74 7.28 28.24
N THR A 19 5.61 7.87 28.65
CA THR A 19 5.54 8.80 29.78
C THR A 19 4.82 8.24 31.01
N ARG A 20 3.89 7.29 30.83
CA ARG A 20 3.12 6.69 31.93
C ARG A 20 3.58 5.26 32.21
N LYS A 21 3.68 4.91 33.50
CA LYS A 21 4.00 3.54 33.96
C LYS A 21 2.94 3.03 34.94
N ARG A 22 2.70 1.71 34.88
CA ARG A 22 1.92 0.86 35.79
C ARG A 22 0.43 1.24 35.94
N SER A 23 -0.34 1.21 34.84
CA SER A 23 -1.81 1.35 34.89
C SER A 23 -2.59 0.37 34.01
N LEU A 24 -3.89 0.18 34.28
CA LEU A 24 -4.80 -0.56 33.39
C LEU A 24 -4.92 0.11 32.02
N LEU A 25 -4.90 1.45 31.98
CA LEU A 25 -4.83 2.21 30.74
C LEU A 25 -3.61 1.82 29.90
N GLU A 26 -2.42 1.83 30.50
CA GLU A 26 -1.19 1.43 29.81
C GLU A 26 -1.29 -0.01 29.30
N THR A 27 -1.83 -0.93 30.10
CA THR A 27 -2.03 -2.32 29.70
C THR A 27 -2.96 -2.40 28.48
N TYR A 28 -4.06 -1.65 28.48
CA TYR A 28 -4.99 -1.56 27.37
C TYR A 28 -4.34 -0.98 26.10
N LEU A 29 -3.62 0.14 26.23
CA LEU A 29 -2.91 0.77 25.11
C LEU A 29 -1.84 -0.17 24.53
N ARG A 30 -1.14 -0.95 25.36
CA ARG A 30 -0.19 -1.98 24.91
C ARG A 30 -0.87 -3.10 24.14
N THR A 31 -2.02 -3.59 24.62
CA THR A 31 -2.84 -4.59 23.90
C THR A 31 -3.20 -4.09 22.51
N VAL A 32 -3.73 -2.87 22.41
CA VAL A 32 -4.09 -2.24 21.12
C VAL A 32 -2.87 -2.10 20.21
N SER A 33 -1.73 -1.65 20.75
CA SER A 33 -0.49 -1.50 19.99
C SER A 33 0.04 -2.83 19.45
N LEU A 34 0.00 -3.90 20.24
CA LEU A 34 0.41 -5.24 19.80
C LEU A 34 -0.49 -5.76 18.68
N PHE A 35 -1.80 -5.54 18.80
CA PHE A 35 -2.75 -5.93 17.76
C PHE A 35 -2.50 -5.18 16.44
N TRP A 36 -2.28 -3.87 16.49
CA TRP A 36 -1.94 -3.08 15.29
C TRP A 36 -0.63 -3.50 14.63
N LYS A 37 0.32 -4.05 15.40
CA LYS A 37 1.59 -4.60 14.89
C LYS A 37 1.45 -6.03 14.35
N GLY A 38 0.24 -6.60 14.34
CA GLY A 38 0.00 -7.97 13.92
C GLY A 38 0.53 -9.03 14.90
N ARG A 39 0.96 -8.65 16.11
CA ARG A 39 1.43 -9.57 17.16
C ARG A 39 0.23 -10.10 17.95
N LYS A 40 -0.63 -10.85 17.27
CA LYS A 40 -1.97 -11.22 17.73
C LYS A 40 -1.94 -12.03 19.02
N GLU A 41 -1.07 -13.03 19.12
CA GLU A 41 -0.92 -13.90 20.29
C GLU A 41 -0.51 -13.09 21.53
N LYS A 42 0.49 -12.23 21.37
CA LYS A 42 0.94 -11.31 22.45
C LYS A 42 -0.14 -10.31 22.83
N ALA A 43 -0.94 -9.86 21.87
CA ALA A 43 -2.07 -8.98 22.14
C ALA A 43 -3.15 -9.70 22.96
N LEU A 44 -3.47 -10.95 22.62
CA LEU A 44 -4.43 -11.77 23.37
C LEU A 44 -3.96 -12.00 24.80
N GLU A 45 -2.71 -12.42 25.00
CA GLU A 45 -2.14 -12.57 26.34
C GLU A 45 -2.23 -11.27 27.16
N ALA A 46 -1.93 -10.12 26.55
CA ALA A 46 -2.01 -8.83 27.20
C ALA A 46 -3.46 -8.47 27.57
N ALA A 47 -4.42 -8.78 26.69
CA ALA A 47 -5.84 -8.61 26.97
C ALA A 47 -6.29 -9.47 28.15
N LEU A 48 -5.95 -10.75 28.16
CA LEU A 48 -6.28 -11.70 29.25
C LEU A 48 -5.65 -11.27 30.58
N ARG A 49 -4.39 -10.81 30.58
CA ARG A 49 -3.77 -10.21 31.78
C ARG A 49 -4.50 -8.97 32.26
N GLY A 50 -4.99 -8.14 31.33
CA GLY A 50 -5.81 -6.97 31.63
C GLY A 50 -7.16 -7.33 32.27
N LEU A 51 -7.82 -8.37 31.75
CA LEU A 51 -9.07 -8.91 32.30
C LEU A 51 -8.91 -9.34 33.75
N ARG A 52 -7.90 -10.16 34.05
CA ARG A 52 -7.63 -10.65 35.42
C ARG A 52 -7.38 -9.54 36.44
N LYS A 53 -6.92 -8.37 36.00
CA LYS A 53 -6.65 -7.19 36.85
C LYS A 53 -7.80 -6.19 36.90
N SER A 54 -8.81 -6.36 36.06
CA SER A 54 -9.94 -5.44 35.97
C SER A 54 -10.98 -5.80 37.02
N ARG A 55 -11.54 -4.79 37.70
CA ARG A 55 -12.67 -4.99 38.61
C ARG A 55 -13.92 -5.39 37.83
N GLU A 56 -14.79 -6.19 38.45
CA GLU A 56 -16.08 -6.57 37.88
C GLU A 56 -16.91 -5.32 37.54
N GLY A 57 -17.60 -5.32 36.40
CA GLY A 57 -18.37 -4.17 35.92
C GLY A 57 -17.57 -2.94 35.49
N SER A 58 -16.24 -2.93 35.58
CA SER A 58 -15.43 -1.77 35.19
C SER A 58 -15.37 -1.55 33.68
N TYR A 59 -15.18 -0.29 33.26
CA TYR A 59 -14.93 0.08 31.86
C TYR A 59 -13.82 -0.75 31.22
N TYR A 60 -12.71 -0.97 31.94
CA TYR A 60 -11.58 -1.73 31.45
C TYR A 60 -11.90 -3.20 31.21
N LYS A 61 -12.71 -3.84 32.05
CA LYS A 61 -13.14 -5.24 31.84
C LYS A 61 -13.76 -5.40 30.45
N TYR A 62 -14.75 -4.58 30.13
CA TYR A 62 -15.46 -4.69 28.84
C TYR A 62 -14.61 -4.25 27.64
N LEU A 63 -13.72 -3.28 27.82
CA LEU A 63 -12.76 -2.90 26.78
C LEU A 63 -11.78 -4.04 26.49
N PHE A 64 -11.27 -4.73 27.51
CA PHE A 64 -10.40 -5.89 27.31
C PHE A 64 -11.15 -7.08 26.72
N LEU A 65 -12.41 -7.33 27.13
CA LEU A 65 -13.24 -8.39 26.54
C LEU A 65 -13.45 -8.16 25.04
N SER A 66 -13.76 -6.91 24.65
CA SER A 66 -13.91 -6.55 23.24
C SER A 66 -12.61 -6.71 22.45
N GLN A 67 -11.46 -6.37 23.03
CA GLN A 67 -10.17 -6.60 22.39
C GLN A 67 -9.83 -8.10 22.28
N ALA A 68 -10.09 -8.88 23.32
CA ALA A 68 -9.90 -10.33 23.29
C ALA A 68 -10.77 -10.96 22.18
N LEU A 69 -12.05 -10.58 22.09
CA LEU A 69 -12.95 -10.98 21.00
C LEU A 69 -12.36 -10.66 19.62
N ALA A 70 -11.92 -9.42 19.40
CA ALA A 70 -11.37 -8.98 18.11
C ALA A 70 -10.09 -9.74 17.74
N VAL A 71 -9.21 -9.96 18.71
CA VAL A 71 -7.94 -10.67 18.52
C VAL A 71 -8.17 -12.16 18.28
N SER A 72 -9.02 -12.82 19.06
CA SER A 72 -9.38 -14.24 18.87
C SER A 72 -10.03 -14.46 17.51
N ASN A 73 -10.90 -13.55 17.06
CA ASN A 73 -11.46 -13.62 15.71
C ASN A 73 -10.38 -13.50 14.63
N ALA A 74 -9.37 -12.65 14.83
CA ALA A 74 -8.24 -12.53 13.90
C ALA A 74 -7.27 -13.73 13.93
N LEU A 75 -7.31 -14.54 14.99
CA LEU A 75 -6.58 -15.80 15.14
C LEU A 75 -7.37 -17.02 14.66
N ASN A 76 -8.64 -16.85 14.29
CA ASN A 76 -9.58 -17.93 13.98
C ASN A 76 -9.84 -18.90 15.14
N ASP A 77 -9.68 -18.45 16.38
CA ASP A 77 -10.03 -19.22 17.59
C ASP A 77 -11.55 -19.13 17.84
N LEU A 78 -12.29 -20.11 17.31
CA LEU A 78 -13.76 -20.07 17.28
C LEU A 78 -14.38 -20.17 18.68
N GLU A 79 -13.79 -21.00 19.55
CA GLU A 79 -14.29 -21.22 20.91
C GLU A 79 -14.12 -19.96 21.75
N ALA A 80 -12.93 -19.36 21.74
CA ALA A 80 -12.68 -18.13 22.47
C ALA A 80 -13.56 -16.97 21.95
N VAL A 81 -13.78 -16.92 20.63
CA VAL A 81 -14.69 -15.94 20.02
C VAL A 81 -16.10 -16.06 20.59
N GLU A 82 -16.67 -17.27 20.64
CA GLU A 82 -18.03 -17.43 21.16
C GLU A 82 -18.11 -17.14 22.65
N ASN A 83 -17.11 -17.55 23.43
CA ASN A 83 -17.02 -17.28 24.86
C ASN A 83 -17.02 -15.76 25.15
N PHE A 84 -16.13 -14.99 24.53
CA PHE A 84 -16.06 -13.54 24.73
C PHE A 84 -17.31 -12.82 24.19
N ARG A 85 -17.85 -13.28 23.07
CA ARG A 85 -19.08 -12.71 22.48
C ARG A 85 -20.27 -12.92 23.42
N SER A 86 -20.46 -14.14 23.90
CA SER A 86 -21.53 -14.49 24.84
C SER A 86 -21.41 -13.71 26.15
N GLU A 87 -20.20 -13.53 26.70
CA GLU A 87 -20.01 -12.74 27.92
C GLU A 87 -20.37 -11.26 27.73
N LEU A 88 -20.00 -10.67 26.59
CA LEU A 88 -20.35 -9.28 26.24
C LEU A 88 -21.86 -9.10 26.06
N LEU A 89 -22.54 -10.08 25.45
CA LEU A 89 -23.99 -10.03 25.23
C LEU A 89 -24.76 -10.20 26.55
N LYS A 90 -24.41 -11.20 27.37
CA LYS A 90 -25.04 -11.45 28.68
C LYS A 90 -24.93 -10.25 29.62
N ASN A 91 -23.80 -9.55 29.58
CA ASN A 91 -23.55 -8.39 30.44
C ASN A 91 -23.80 -7.04 29.76
N PHE A 92 -24.45 -7.01 28.59
CA PHE A 92 -24.60 -5.77 27.80
C PHE A 92 -25.30 -4.64 28.58
N HIS A 93 -26.29 -4.98 29.41
CA HIS A 93 -27.00 -4.04 30.28
C HIS A 93 -26.09 -3.34 31.31
N LYS A 94 -24.99 -4.00 31.72
CA LYS A 94 -23.97 -3.46 32.64
C LYS A 94 -22.91 -2.62 31.93
N ILE A 95 -22.82 -2.68 30.60
CA ILE A 95 -21.87 -1.89 29.83
C ILE A 95 -22.38 -0.45 29.78
N SER A 96 -21.58 0.48 30.31
CA SER A 96 -21.90 1.90 30.27
C SER A 96 -22.08 2.42 28.83
N PRO A 97 -23.09 3.28 28.57
CA PRO A 97 -23.32 3.87 27.26
C PRO A 97 -22.08 4.52 26.64
N ALA A 98 -21.20 5.11 27.46
CA ALA A 98 -19.99 5.79 27.01
C ALA A 98 -18.98 4.88 26.29
N ILE A 99 -19.00 3.56 26.54
CA ILE A 99 -18.07 2.61 25.92
C ILE A 99 -18.72 1.64 24.94
N ARG A 100 -20.05 1.60 24.84
CA ARG A 100 -20.78 0.74 23.89
C ARG A 100 -20.34 0.96 22.43
N PRO A 101 -20.15 2.20 21.93
CA PRO A 101 -19.68 2.43 20.56
C PRO A 101 -18.31 1.79 20.25
N TYR A 102 -17.47 1.54 21.26
CA TYR A 102 -16.16 0.91 21.09
C TYR A 102 -16.22 -0.61 21.04
N ILE A 103 -17.30 -1.20 21.55
CA ILE A 103 -17.47 -2.64 21.71
C ILE A 103 -18.32 -3.21 20.58
N MET A 104 -19.40 -2.49 20.24
CA MET A 104 -20.44 -2.98 19.33
C MET A 104 -19.96 -3.29 17.92
N PRO A 105 -19.06 -2.50 17.28
CA PRO A 105 -18.54 -2.85 15.97
C PRO A 105 -17.88 -4.24 15.94
N ASN A 106 -17.14 -4.61 16.99
CA ASN A 106 -16.49 -5.92 17.08
C ASN A 106 -17.53 -7.05 17.25
N VAL A 107 -18.52 -6.86 18.13
CA VAL A 107 -19.59 -7.83 18.38
C VAL A 107 -20.42 -8.07 17.12
N ILE A 108 -20.83 -7.00 16.43
CA ILE A 108 -21.62 -7.07 15.19
C ILE A 108 -20.82 -7.75 14.08
N ASN A 109 -19.57 -7.33 13.87
CA ASN A 109 -18.72 -7.90 12.83
C ASN A 109 -18.52 -9.42 13.03
N VAL A 110 -18.22 -9.86 14.25
CA VAL A 110 -18.12 -11.29 14.57
C VAL A 110 -19.45 -12.00 14.35
N SER A 111 -20.55 -11.44 14.83
CA SER A 111 -21.88 -12.08 14.71
C SER A 111 -22.28 -12.25 13.24
N ILE A 112 -21.97 -11.27 12.38
CA ILE A 112 -22.15 -11.38 10.93
C ILE A 112 -21.27 -12.49 10.36
N LEU A 113 -19.96 -12.45 10.60
CA LEU A 113 -19.02 -13.42 10.04
C LEU A 113 -19.34 -14.86 10.44
N LYS A 114 -19.90 -15.07 11.64
CA LYS A 114 -20.25 -16.40 12.18
C LYS A 114 -21.71 -16.79 11.96
N ASN A 115 -22.49 -15.97 11.27
CA ASN A 115 -23.92 -16.19 11.07
C ASN A 115 -24.70 -16.40 12.39
N ALA A 116 -24.31 -15.68 13.44
CA ALA A 116 -24.88 -15.77 14.77
C ALA A 116 -25.90 -14.66 15.05
N SER A 117 -26.74 -14.86 16.09
CA SER A 117 -27.70 -13.86 16.57
C SER A 117 -27.01 -12.55 16.93
N ARG A 118 -27.67 -11.43 16.63
CA ARG A 118 -27.12 -10.10 16.84
C ARG A 118 -27.84 -9.35 17.95
N PRO A 119 -27.13 -8.52 18.71
CA PRO A 119 -27.80 -7.57 19.60
C PRO A 119 -28.64 -6.60 18.76
N ARG A 120 -29.85 -6.28 19.24
CA ARG A 120 -30.65 -5.19 18.68
C ARG A 120 -29.84 -3.90 18.83
N TYR A 121 -29.67 -3.16 17.74
CA TYR A 121 -28.97 -1.89 17.75
C TYR A 121 -29.90 -0.79 17.26
N TRP A 122 -29.90 0.34 17.98
CA TRP A 122 -30.68 1.52 17.62
C TRP A 122 -29.75 2.49 16.90
N SER A 123 -30.05 2.78 15.63
CA SER A 123 -29.21 3.62 14.75
C SER A 123 -28.89 4.98 15.36
N GLU A 124 -29.82 5.58 16.13
CA GLU A 124 -29.63 6.88 16.77
C GLU A 124 -28.54 6.90 17.85
N MET A 125 -28.41 5.83 18.64
CA MET A 125 -27.41 5.74 19.72
C MET A 125 -25.98 5.71 19.15
N TYR A 126 -25.81 5.02 18.01
CA TYR A 126 -24.50 4.85 17.38
C TYR A 126 -24.24 5.85 16.26
N GLY A 127 -25.27 6.51 15.72
CA GLY A 127 -25.15 7.56 14.71
C GLY A 127 -24.35 8.76 15.19
N LYS A 128 -24.33 9.01 16.51
CA LYS A 128 -23.49 10.03 17.15
C LYS A 128 -21.99 9.70 17.08
N ASP A 129 -21.61 8.42 17.07
CA ASP A 129 -20.23 7.99 16.85
C ASP A 129 -20.05 7.50 15.41
N ARG A 130 -19.65 8.43 14.54
CA ARG A 130 -19.43 8.16 13.10
C ARG A 130 -18.44 7.01 12.86
N THR A 131 -17.49 6.78 13.76
CA THR A 131 -16.51 5.69 13.62
C THR A 131 -17.17 4.34 13.84
N ALA A 132 -17.93 4.20 14.92
CA ALA A 132 -18.67 2.98 15.21
C ALA A 132 -19.68 2.67 14.09
N LEU A 133 -20.45 3.68 13.66
CA LEU A 133 -21.44 3.56 12.58
C LEU A 133 -20.81 3.00 11.30
N VAL A 134 -19.69 3.54 10.88
CA VAL A 134 -19.00 3.16 9.65
C VAL A 134 -18.59 1.69 9.63
N PHE A 135 -18.06 1.15 10.73
CA PHE A 135 -17.68 -0.26 10.80
C PHE A 135 -18.89 -1.19 10.90
N MET A 136 -19.98 -0.76 11.53
CA MET A 136 -21.23 -1.53 11.53
C MET A 136 -21.85 -1.58 10.12
N LEU A 137 -21.95 -0.45 9.43
CA LEU A 137 -22.45 -0.38 8.05
C LEU A 137 -21.60 -1.23 7.09
N LEU A 138 -20.28 -1.23 7.27
CA LEU A 138 -19.38 -2.08 6.49
C LEU A 138 -19.68 -3.57 6.71
N ALA A 139 -19.93 -3.98 7.94
CA ALA A 139 -20.26 -5.37 8.25
C ALA A 139 -21.63 -5.75 7.65
N ILE A 140 -22.64 -4.88 7.75
CA ILE A 140 -23.98 -5.10 7.15
C ILE A 140 -23.88 -5.18 5.62
N ALA A 141 -23.04 -4.35 4.99
CA ALA A 141 -22.81 -4.44 3.55
C ALA A 141 -22.27 -5.80 3.12
N ARG A 142 -21.34 -6.37 3.88
CA ARG A 142 -20.78 -7.71 3.61
C ARG A 142 -21.81 -8.82 3.80
N GLU A 143 -22.69 -8.68 4.78
CA GLU A 143 -23.82 -9.59 4.90
C GLU A 143 -24.74 -9.51 3.68
N ALA A 144 -25.12 -8.32 3.23
CA ALA A 144 -25.98 -8.16 2.06
C ALA A 144 -25.39 -8.89 0.84
N VAL A 145 -24.07 -8.78 0.63
CA VAL A 145 -23.38 -9.56 -0.41
C VAL A 145 -23.51 -11.06 -0.19
N ARG A 146 -23.26 -11.54 1.03
CA ARG A 146 -23.37 -12.97 1.36
C ARG A 146 -24.79 -13.51 1.12
N ASN A 147 -25.80 -12.67 1.31
CA ASN A 147 -27.21 -13.00 1.06
C ASN A 147 -27.60 -12.81 -0.42
N GLY A 148 -26.66 -12.47 -1.31
CA GLY A 148 -26.90 -12.28 -2.74
C GLY A 148 -27.41 -10.90 -3.14
N ASP A 149 -27.64 -9.98 -2.20
CA ASP A 149 -28.14 -8.63 -2.45
C ASP A 149 -26.99 -7.64 -2.71
N LEU A 150 -26.46 -7.72 -3.94
CA LEU A 150 -25.37 -6.84 -4.38
C LEU A 150 -25.79 -5.36 -4.47
N SER A 151 -27.05 -5.08 -4.79
CA SER A 151 -27.54 -3.70 -4.95
C SER A 151 -27.54 -2.95 -3.63
N SER A 152 -28.11 -3.56 -2.58
CA SER A 152 -28.08 -3.00 -1.23
C SER A 152 -26.67 -2.91 -0.70
N ALA A 153 -25.83 -3.92 -0.93
CA ALA A 153 -24.43 -3.90 -0.52
C ALA A 153 -23.66 -2.70 -1.10
N VAL A 154 -23.80 -2.45 -2.41
CA VAL A 154 -23.13 -1.31 -3.09
C VAL A 154 -23.60 0.02 -2.52
N THR A 155 -24.90 0.16 -2.26
CA THR A 155 -25.46 1.36 -1.63
C THR A 155 -24.88 1.58 -0.22
N LEU A 156 -24.79 0.51 0.57
CA LEU A 156 -24.17 0.55 1.89
C LEU A 156 -22.67 0.91 1.82
N TYR A 157 -21.89 0.32 0.91
CA TYR A 157 -20.48 0.68 0.73
C TYR A 157 -20.30 2.15 0.32
N LYS A 158 -21.18 2.71 -0.51
CA LYS A 158 -21.17 4.16 -0.84
C LYS A 158 -21.43 5.02 0.40
N ASN A 159 -22.36 4.62 1.25
CA ASN A 159 -22.65 5.31 2.51
C ASN A 159 -21.47 5.23 3.49
N VAL A 160 -20.81 4.06 3.57
CA VAL A 160 -19.57 3.86 4.33
C VAL A 160 -18.49 4.81 3.83
N TYR A 161 -18.24 4.87 2.52
CA TYR A 161 -17.24 5.75 1.92
C TYR A 161 -17.49 7.23 2.27
N ARG A 162 -18.72 7.72 2.07
CA ARG A 162 -19.11 9.10 2.37
C ARG A 162 -18.87 9.44 3.85
N THR A 163 -19.32 8.57 4.75
CA THR A 163 -19.19 8.79 6.19
C THR A 163 -17.74 8.69 6.65
N ALA A 164 -16.98 7.72 6.13
CA ALA A 164 -15.58 7.49 6.48
C ALA A 164 -14.64 8.60 5.96
N SER A 165 -15.02 9.32 4.90
CA SER A 165 -14.24 10.45 4.36
C SER A 165 -14.13 11.62 5.33
N ALA A 166 -15.06 11.73 6.29
CA ALA A 166 -15.03 12.75 7.34
C ALA A 166 -14.31 12.29 8.63
N ILE A 167 -13.76 11.08 8.65
CA ILE A 167 -13.08 10.50 9.82
C ILE A 167 -11.56 10.63 9.62
N PRO A 168 -10.78 10.99 10.65
CA PRO A 168 -9.34 11.22 10.52
C PRO A 168 -8.50 9.93 10.39
N HIS A 169 -9.10 8.83 9.90
CA HIS A 169 -8.38 7.58 9.62
C HIS A 169 -8.99 6.83 8.42
N PRO A 170 -8.19 6.13 7.60
CA PRO A 170 -8.66 5.62 6.31
C PRO A 170 -9.23 4.19 6.37
N SER A 171 -9.24 3.53 7.53
CA SER A 171 -9.38 2.07 7.58
C SER A 171 -10.66 1.54 6.95
N ALA A 172 -11.81 2.12 7.29
CA ALA A 172 -13.07 1.72 6.71
C ALA A 172 -13.26 2.26 5.29
N LEU A 173 -12.71 3.43 4.97
CA LEU A 173 -12.71 4.00 3.63
C LEU A 173 -12.01 3.06 2.63
N ILE A 174 -10.79 2.61 2.96
CA ILE A 174 -10.02 1.67 2.14
C ILE A 174 -10.76 0.33 2.03
N ALA A 175 -11.30 -0.18 3.14
CA ALA A 175 -12.03 -1.45 3.14
C ALA A 175 -13.30 -1.39 2.27
N SER A 176 -14.10 -0.33 2.36
CA SER A 176 -15.30 -0.18 1.54
C SER A 176 -14.99 -0.03 0.05
N LEU A 177 -13.91 0.67 -0.31
CA LEU A 177 -13.50 0.79 -1.70
C LEU A 177 -13.02 -0.57 -2.23
N ASN A 178 -12.20 -1.30 -1.46
CA ASN A 178 -11.76 -2.62 -1.85
C ASN A 178 -12.92 -3.59 -2.06
N ASP A 179 -13.82 -3.69 -1.07
CA ASP A 179 -14.95 -4.62 -1.12
C ASP A 179 -15.87 -4.27 -2.31
N MET A 180 -16.16 -2.98 -2.51
CA MET A 180 -16.94 -2.52 -3.66
C MET A 180 -16.26 -2.88 -4.99
N ALA A 181 -14.95 -2.67 -5.14
CA ALA A 181 -14.23 -3.03 -6.35
C ALA A 181 -14.22 -4.55 -6.59
N TRP A 182 -14.00 -5.34 -5.53
CA TRP A 182 -13.99 -6.80 -5.62
C TRP A 182 -15.33 -7.35 -6.11
N TYR A 183 -16.45 -6.90 -5.54
CA TYR A 183 -17.77 -7.43 -5.89
C TYR A 183 -18.32 -6.88 -7.21
N LEU A 184 -17.83 -5.73 -7.69
CA LEU A 184 -18.24 -5.15 -8.98
C LEU A 184 -17.37 -5.59 -10.16
N ARG A 185 -16.21 -6.22 -9.94
CA ARG A 185 -15.19 -6.45 -11.00
C ARG A 185 -15.71 -7.15 -12.25
N GLU A 186 -16.58 -8.15 -12.10
CA GLU A 186 -17.07 -8.96 -13.23
C GLU A 186 -18.12 -8.20 -14.06
N ARG A 187 -18.96 -7.38 -13.41
CA ARG A 187 -20.05 -6.64 -14.07
C ARG A 187 -19.64 -5.24 -14.54
N HIS A 188 -18.73 -4.61 -13.82
CA HIS A 188 -18.31 -3.23 -14.02
C HIS A 188 -16.79 -3.07 -13.81
N ALA A 189 -15.99 -3.79 -14.59
CA ALA A 189 -14.53 -3.84 -14.45
C ALA A 189 -13.86 -2.45 -14.49
N PHE A 190 -14.25 -1.57 -15.42
CA PHE A 190 -13.70 -0.20 -15.52
C PHE A 190 -13.99 0.65 -14.29
N LEU A 191 -15.20 0.57 -13.74
CA LEU A 191 -15.56 1.25 -12.50
C LEU A 191 -14.76 0.66 -11.33
N SER A 192 -14.65 -0.66 -11.27
CA SER A 192 -13.89 -1.38 -10.25
C SER A 192 -12.43 -0.96 -10.23
N LYS A 193 -11.81 -0.78 -11.41
CA LYS A 193 -10.44 -0.26 -11.56
C LYS A 193 -10.29 1.14 -10.95
N LYS A 194 -11.19 2.07 -11.27
CA LYS A 194 -11.18 3.43 -10.67
C LYS A 194 -11.32 3.37 -9.14
N ILE A 195 -12.18 2.51 -8.62
CA ILE A 195 -12.42 2.37 -7.18
C ILE A 195 -11.19 1.79 -6.47
N ILE A 196 -10.60 0.71 -6.99
CA ILE A 196 -9.43 0.08 -6.35
C ILE A 196 -8.17 0.94 -6.47
N ASP A 197 -8.01 1.70 -7.55
CA ASP A 197 -6.95 2.71 -7.68
C ASP A 197 -7.08 3.78 -6.60
N CYS A 198 -8.31 4.24 -6.32
CA CYS A 198 -8.56 5.14 -5.20
C CYS A 198 -8.18 4.48 -3.86
N ALA A 199 -8.56 3.21 -3.63
CA ALA A 199 -8.19 2.51 -2.40
C ALA A 199 -6.68 2.41 -2.21
N LEU A 200 -5.92 2.09 -3.27
CA LEU A 200 -4.47 2.00 -3.25
C LEU A 200 -3.79 3.37 -3.09
N PHE A 201 -4.33 4.42 -3.70
CA PHE A 201 -3.89 5.78 -3.44
C PHE A 201 -4.03 6.14 -1.95
N GLN A 202 -5.19 5.86 -1.36
CA GLN A 202 -5.45 6.11 0.06
C GLN A 202 -4.55 5.26 0.96
N ALA A 203 -4.32 3.99 0.60
CA ALA A 203 -3.38 3.13 1.31
C ALA A 203 -1.94 3.67 1.24
N GLY A 204 -1.49 4.13 0.07
CA GLY A 204 -0.17 4.71 -0.13
C GLY A 204 0.02 6.01 0.65
N PHE A 205 -1.01 6.87 0.64
CA PHE A 205 -0.99 8.11 1.40
C PHE A 205 -0.92 7.81 2.90
N TYR A 206 -1.82 7.00 3.44
CA TYR A 206 -2.00 6.87 4.89
C TYR A 206 -1.22 5.74 5.59
N ARG A 207 -0.71 4.73 4.86
CA ARG A 207 -0.08 3.54 5.46
C ARG A 207 1.35 3.35 4.97
N GLU A 208 2.24 2.88 5.85
CA GLU A 208 3.59 2.44 5.44
C GLU A 208 3.59 1.01 4.87
N SER A 209 2.78 0.12 5.45
CA SER A 209 2.59 -1.24 4.95
C SER A 209 1.34 -1.34 4.08
N ILE A 210 1.48 -2.00 2.94
CA ILE A 210 0.36 -2.32 2.08
C ILE A 210 -0.42 -3.50 2.62
N GLN A 211 -1.73 -3.53 2.34
CA GLN A 211 -2.57 -4.67 2.62
C GLN A 211 -2.62 -5.55 1.37
N PRO A 212 -2.19 -6.83 1.45
CA PRO A 212 -2.11 -7.71 0.28
C PRO A 212 -3.42 -7.85 -0.51
N TYR A 213 -4.57 -7.83 0.16
CA TYR A 213 -5.88 -7.94 -0.48
C TYR A 213 -6.19 -6.80 -1.48
N LEU A 214 -5.55 -5.62 -1.31
CA LEU A 214 -5.71 -4.50 -2.25
C LEU A 214 -4.99 -4.78 -3.57
N LEU A 215 -3.78 -5.35 -3.48
CA LEU A 215 -2.99 -5.73 -4.66
C LEU A 215 -3.66 -6.89 -5.39
N ASP A 216 -4.19 -7.85 -4.64
CA ASP A 216 -4.95 -8.98 -5.17
C ASP A 216 -6.18 -8.51 -5.97
N THR A 217 -7.02 -7.66 -5.36
CA THR A 217 -8.19 -7.08 -6.04
C THR A 217 -7.80 -6.27 -7.28
N LEU A 218 -6.76 -5.44 -7.20
CA LEU A 218 -6.31 -4.67 -8.36
C LEU A 218 -5.83 -5.59 -9.48
N PHE A 219 -5.01 -6.60 -9.15
CA PHE A 219 -4.44 -7.52 -10.13
C PHE A 219 -5.55 -8.31 -10.85
N GLU A 220 -6.56 -8.80 -10.12
CA GLU A 220 -7.73 -9.45 -10.74
C GLU A 220 -8.49 -8.52 -11.69
N VAL A 221 -8.75 -7.27 -11.28
CA VAL A 221 -9.43 -6.28 -12.13
C VAL A 221 -8.63 -5.95 -13.39
N GLU A 222 -7.32 -5.75 -13.26
CA GLU A 222 -6.43 -5.44 -14.38
C GLU A 222 -6.28 -6.62 -15.35
N LYS A 223 -6.35 -7.87 -14.86
CA LYS A 223 -6.42 -9.07 -15.72
C LYS A 223 -7.70 -9.10 -16.55
N LEU A 224 -8.85 -8.81 -15.94
CA LEU A 224 -10.14 -8.77 -16.64
C LEU A 224 -10.14 -7.70 -17.74
N LEU A 225 -9.54 -6.54 -17.46
CA LEU A 225 -9.43 -5.44 -18.42
C LEU A 225 -8.26 -5.58 -19.41
N MET A 226 -7.37 -6.58 -19.21
CA MET A 226 -6.13 -6.76 -19.96
C MET A 226 -5.27 -5.48 -20.05
N THR A 227 -5.20 -4.72 -18.96
CA THR A 227 -4.48 -3.43 -18.96
C THR A 227 -2.98 -3.62 -18.85
N ASP A 228 -2.24 -2.77 -19.56
CA ASP A 228 -0.78 -2.69 -19.44
C ASP A 228 -0.30 -2.39 -18.00
N ASP A 229 -1.13 -1.71 -17.19
CA ASP A 229 -0.83 -1.37 -15.79
C ASP A 229 -0.48 -2.59 -14.91
N LEU A 230 -0.86 -3.82 -15.34
CA LEU A 230 -0.42 -5.09 -14.75
C LEU A 230 1.09 -5.16 -14.51
N ILE A 231 1.90 -4.53 -15.38
CA ILE A 231 3.36 -4.50 -15.25
C ILE A 231 3.77 -3.70 -14.01
N LYS A 232 3.16 -2.55 -13.77
CA LYS A 232 3.43 -1.72 -12.58
C LYS A 232 2.95 -2.43 -11.32
N THR A 233 1.76 -3.01 -11.35
CA THR A 233 1.19 -3.76 -10.23
C THR A 233 2.07 -4.96 -9.89
N SER A 234 2.57 -5.69 -10.89
CA SER A 234 3.50 -6.81 -10.71
C SER A 234 4.79 -6.38 -10.00
N ARG A 235 5.38 -5.24 -10.40
CA ARG A 235 6.53 -4.66 -9.70
C ARG A 235 6.22 -4.41 -8.23
N ILE A 236 5.08 -3.82 -7.90
CA ILE A 236 4.68 -3.55 -6.51
C ILE A 236 4.47 -4.85 -5.72
N ILE A 237 3.86 -5.87 -6.32
CA ILE A 237 3.68 -7.19 -5.68
C ILE A 237 5.03 -7.80 -5.33
N LEU A 238 5.98 -7.81 -6.26
CA LEU A 238 7.30 -8.39 -6.04
C LEU A 238 8.11 -7.60 -5.00
N ALA A 239 7.98 -6.28 -4.96
CA ALA A 239 8.58 -5.45 -3.91
C ALA A 239 8.14 -5.81 -2.49
N TYR A 240 6.93 -6.35 -2.35
CA TYR A 240 6.37 -6.77 -1.06
C TYR A 240 6.43 -8.28 -0.82
N ARG A 241 6.95 -9.09 -1.75
CA ARG A 241 6.88 -10.57 -1.69
C ARG A 241 7.31 -11.18 -0.36
N HIS A 242 8.33 -10.61 0.29
CA HIS A 242 8.90 -11.10 1.55
C HIS A 242 7.99 -10.89 2.77
N VAL A 243 6.98 -10.02 2.66
CA VAL A 243 6.02 -9.74 3.74
C VAL A 243 4.61 -10.21 3.40
N LEU A 244 4.41 -10.82 2.24
CA LEU A 244 3.13 -11.41 1.86
C LEU A 244 2.91 -12.74 2.59
N HIS A 245 1.69 -12.95 3.07
CA HIS A 245 1.28 -14.23 3.65
C HIS A 245 1.32 -15.33 2.57
N PRO A 246 1.72 -16.58 2.88
CA PRO A 246 1.84 -17.68 1.90
C PRO A 246 0.61 -17.91 1.01
N ARG A 247 -0.59 -17.60 1.50
CA ARG A 247 -1.85 -17.64 0.71
C ARG A 247 -1.82 -16.81 -0.58
N TYR A 248 -0.93 -15.82 -0.69
CA TYR A 248 -0.73 -14.98 -1.87
C TYR A 248 0.42 -15.44 -2.77
N SER A 249 0.92 -16.68 -2.61
CA SER A 249 1.99 -17.23 -3.46
C SER A 249 1.64 -17.20 -4.96
N HIS A 250 0.39 -17.51 -5.30
CA HIS A 250 -0.12 -17.47 -6.67
C HIS A 250 0.02 -16.09 -7.33
N LEU A 251 -0.19 -15.02 -6.54
CA LEU A 251 -0.05 -13.63 -6.99
C LEU A 251 1.42 -13.30 -7.30
N VAL A 252 2.34 -13.74 -6.45
CA VAL A 252 3.80 -13.57 -6.65
C VAL A 252 4.26 -14.29 -7.92
N THR A 253 3.86 -15.54 -8.10
CA THR A 253 4.21 -16.33 -9.30
C THR A 253 3.69 -15.67 -10.57
N SER A 254 2.45 -15.17 -10.55
CA SER A 254 1.84 -14.49 -11.70
C SER A 254 2.55 -13.17 -12.03
N ALA A 255 2.88 -12.38 -11.00
CA ALA A 255 3.61 -11.12 -11.16
C ALA A 255 5.03 -11.33 -11.71
N GLN A 256 5.73 -12.39 -11.29
CA GLN A 256 7.08 -12.69 -11.74
C GLN A 256 7.16 -12.92 -13.26
N ARG A 257 6.14 -13.56 -13.85
CA ARG A 257 6.06 -13.83 -15.29
C ARG A 257 5.93 -12.56 -16.15
N LEU A 258 5.50 -11.43 -15.55
CA LEU A 258 5.26 -10.17 -16.25
C LEU A 258 6.44 -9.21 -16.24
N LEU A 259 7.43 -9.39 -15.35
CA LEU A 259 8.59 -8.51 -15.34
C LEU A 259 9.66 -8.99 -16.32
N PRO A 260 10.14 -8.10 -17.22
CA PRO A 260 11.25 -8.42 -18.09
C PRO A 260 12.52 -8.73 -17.29
N GLU A 261 13.33 -9.64 -17.80
CA GLU A 261 14.71 -9.84 -17.34
C GLU A 261 15.67 -9.07 -18.24
N ASP A 262 16.89 -8.81 -17.78
CA ASP A 262 17.92 -8.12 -18.59
C ASP A 262 18.42 -9.00 -19.77
N GLY A 263 18.05 -10.29 -19.79
CA GLY A 263 18.39 -11.23 -20.87
C GLY A 263 17.75 -10.89 -22.22
N LYS A 264 18.55 -10.93 -23.28
CA LYS A 264 18.11 -10.73 -24.68
C LYS A 264 17.71 -12.02 -25.39
N VAL A 265 17.58 -13.12 -24.65
CA VAL A 265 17.31 -14.44 -25.21
C VAL A 265 16.34 -15.22 -24.32
N TYR A 266 15.53 -16.08 -24.93
CA TYR A 266 14.50 -16.86 -24.26
C TYR A 266 14.52 -18.32 -24.69
N SER A 267 14.12 -19.22 -23.80
CA SER A 267 13.98 -20.64 -24.12
C SER A 267 12.83 -20.87 -25.12
N ASN A 268 13.07 -21.69 -26.15
CA ASN A 268 12.04 -22.12 -27.09
C ASN A 268 11.29 -23.33 -26.52
N SER A 269 10.24 -23.07 -25.73
CA SER A 269 9.43 -24.13 -25.13
C SER A 269 8.38 -24.68 -26.09
N LYS A 270 7.85 -25.88 -25.79
CA LYS A 270 6.70 -26.45 -26.52
C LYS A 270 5.48 -25.51 -26.48
N GLU A 271 5.23 -24.89 -25.34
CA GLU A 271 4.16 -23.91 -25.14
C GLU A 271 4.31 -22.71 -26.10
N LEU A 272 5.52 -22.14 -26.18
CA LEU A 272 5.83 -21.06 -27.12
C LEU A 272 5.61 -21.52 -28.56
N SER A 273 6.17 -22.66 -28.96
CA SER A 273 6.03 -23.15 -30.33
C SER A 273 4.58 -23.43 -30.73
N VAL A 274 3.76 -23.98 -29.83
CA VAL A 274 2.33 -24.23 -30.09
C VAL A 274 1.59 -22.90 -30.25
N TYR A 275 1.85 -21.95 -29.36
CA TYR A 275 1.25 -20.61 -29.44
C TYR A 275 1.61 -19.91 -30.75
N LEU A 276 2.87 -19.93 -31.17
CA LEU A 276 3.30 -19.28 -32.43
C LEU A 276 2.62 -19.91 -33.66
N LYS A 277 2.43 -21.23 -33.68
CA LYS A 277 1.68 -21.92 -34.77
C LYS A 277 0.21 -21.53 -34.79
N SER A 278 -0.38 -21.19 -33.64
CA SER A 278 -1.76 -20.72 -33.56
C SER A 278 -1.95 -19.31 -34.16
N LEU A 279 -0.88 -18.50 -34.21
CA LEU A 279 -0.91 -17.16 -34.82
C LEU A 279 -0.82 -17.20 -36.35
N ALA A 280 -0.08 -18.17 -36.89
CA ALA A 280 0.00 -18.44 -38.33
C ALA A 280 0.26 -19.95 -38.55
N PRO A 281 -0.70 -20.71 -39.11
CA PRO A 281 -0.62 -22.16 -39.24
C PRO A 281 0.58 -22.66 -40.07
N THR A 282 1.01 -21.87 -41.06
CA THR A 282 2.12 -22.25 -41.95
C THR A 282 3.38 -21.42 -41.70
N THR A 283 4.55 -22.03 -41.91
CA THR A 283 5.84 -21.32 -41.81
C THR A 283 5.98 -20.22 -42.86
N THR A 284 5.36 -20.41 -44.03
CA THR A 284 5.33 -19.41 -45.11
C THR A 284 4.57 -18.17 -44.68
N GLU A 285 3.34 -18.34 -44.19
CA GLU A 285 2.52 -17.21 -43.72
C GLU A 285 3.18 -16.49 -42.55
N PHE A 286 3.72 -17.24 -41.58
CA PHE A 286 4.44 -16.66 -40.45
C PHE A 286 5.64 -15.83 -40.92
N SER A 287 6.40 -16.35 -41.88
CA SER A 287 7.56 -15.69 -42.47
C SER A 287 7.18 -14.39 -43.18
N GLN A 288 6.13 -14.44 -44.01
CA GLN A 288 5.62 -13.28 -44.75
C GLN A 288 5.14 -12.16 -43.82
N LYS A 289 4.38 -12.51 -42.77
CA LYS A 289 3.85 -11.51 -41.82
C LYS A 289 4.93 -10.87 -40.96
N THR A 290 5.88 -11.67 -40.45
CA THR A 290 6.86 -11.23 -39.45
C THR A 290 8.20 -10.75 -40.04
N GLY A 291 8.46 -11.02 -41.32
CA GLY A 291 9.77 -10.81 -41.94
C GLY A 291 10.87 -11.73 -41.39
N ILE A 292 10.53 -12.77 -40.64
CA ILE A 292 11.48 -13.79 -40.16
C ILE A 292 11.71 -14.79 -41.29
N ALA A 293 12.96 -15.11 -41.63
CA ALA A 293 13.29 -16.08 -42.67
C ALA A 293 12.57 -17.43 -42.44
N ARG A 294 12.02 -18.00 -43.52
CA ARG A 294 11.17 -19.21 -43.48
C ARG A 294 11.86 -20.39 -42.78
N ASP A 295 13.14 -20.59 -43.03
CA ASP A 295 13.93 -21.66 -42.40
C ASP A 295 14.07 -21.45 -40.89
N ASN A 296 14.27 -20.20 -40.45
CA ASN A 296 14.33 -19.86 -39.04
C ASN A 296 12.97 -20.07 -38.36
N ALA A 297 11.87 -19.65 -39.00
CA ALA A 297 10.52 -19.92 -38.51
C ALA A 297 10.25 -21.44 -38.38
N ALA A 298 10.64 -22.22 -39.40
CA ALA A 298 10.51 -23.68 -39.37
C ALA A 298 11.32 -24.33 -38.25
N ARG A 299 12.54 -23.84 -37.98
CA ARG A 299 13.37 -24.34 -36.87
C ARG A 299 12.77 -24.01 -35.50
N ILE A 300 12.18 -22.84 -35.33
CA ILE A 300 11.47 -22.46 -34.08
C ILE A 300 10.27 -23.38 -33.88
N PHE A 301 9.44 -23.56 -34.92
CA PHE A 301 8.21 -24.38 -34.89
C PHE A 301 8.47 -25.87 -34.65
N LYS A 302 9.63 -26.38 -35.09
CA LYS A 302 10.04 -27.77 -34.90
C LYS A 302 10.91 -27.97 -33.65
N LEU A 303 11.04 -26.95 -32.80
CA LEU A 303 11.91 -26.95 -31.61
C LEU A 303 13.39 -27.31 -31.90
N LYS A 304 13.83 -27.14 -33.16
CA LYS A 304 15.24 -27.34 -33.55
C LYS A 304 16.13 -26.21 -33.04
N THR A 305 15.55 -25.04 -32.81
CA THR A 305 16.21 -23.91 -32.15
C THR A 305 15.88 -23.95 -30.67
N ARG A 306 16.89 -24.05 -29.79
CA ARG A 306 16.67 -24.06 -28.32
C ARG A 306 16.40 -22.68 -27.72
N ILE A 307 16.90 -21.63 -28.37
CA ILE A 307 16.90 -20.26 -27.86
C ILE A 307 16.37 -19.29 -28.93
N VAL A 308 15.41 -18.45 -28.57
CA VAL A 308 14.88 -17.38 -29.44
C VAL A 308 15.37 -16.03 -28.95
N ARG A 309 15.86 -15.19 -29.88
CA ARG A 309 16.33 -13.84 -29.56
C ARG A 309 15.16 -12.90 -29.28
N SER A 310 15.38 -11.92 -28.40
CA SER A 310 14.41 -10.89 -28.05
C SER A 310 13.92 -10.16 -29.29
N GLU A 311 14.80 -9.74 -30.19
CA GLU A 311 14.43 -9.01 -31.42
C GLU A 311 13.46 -9.81 -32.30
N THR A 312 13.60 -11.13 -32.33
CA THR A 312 12.67 -12.02 -33.04
C THR A 312 11.30 -12.02 -32.36
N LEU A 313 11.25 -12.12 -31.03
CA LEU A 313 9.99 -12.06 -30.29
C LEU A 313 9.35 -10.66 -30.36
N SER A 314 10.12 -9.58 -30.34
CA SER A 314 9.59 -8.21 -30.45
C SER A 314 8.85 -8.03 -31.76
N ARG A 315 9.47 -8.47 -32.89
CA ARG A 315 8.82 -8.47 -34.21
C ARG A 315 7.49 -9.23 -34.18
N ILE A 316 7.47 -10.43 -33.60
CA ILE A 316 6.24 -11.23 -33.50
C ILE A 316 5.17 -10.48 -32.68
N VAL A 317 5.54 -9.96 -31.51
CA VAL A 317 4.62 -9.24 -30.62
C VAL A 317 4.02 -8.02 -31.32
N GLU A 318 4.81 -7.27 -32.08
CA GLU A 318 4.38 -6.07 -32.81
C GLU A 318 3.55 -6.43 -34.04
N THR A 319 4.03 -7.33 -34.91
CA THR A 319 3.33 -7.78 -36.13
C THR A 319 1.93 -8.28 -35.82
N PHE A 320 1.78 -9.13 -34.80
CA PHE A 320 0.48 -9.70 -34.43
C PHE A 320 -0.29 -8.85 -33.41
N SER A 321 0.24 -7.68 -33.03
CA SER A 321 -0.38 -6.77 -32.05
C SER A 321 -0.83 -7.49 -30.76
N LEU A 322 0.03 -8.39 -30.25
CA LEU A 322 -0.35 -9.29 -29.15
C LEU A 322 -0.75 -8.49 -27.89
N PRO A 323 -1.87 -8.82 -27.22
CA PRO A 323 -2.27 -8.15 -25.98
C PRO A 323 -1.40 -8.60 -24.81
N LEU A 324 -1.42 -7.87 -23.69
CA LEU A 324 -0.78 -8.35 -22.45
C LEU A 324 -1.74 -9.31 -21.72
N LYS A 325 -1.69 -10.61 -22.04
CA LYS A 325 -2.58 -11.63 -21.46
C LYS A 325 -1.81 -12.76 -20.81
N LEU A 326 -2.03 -13.02 -19.51
CA LEU A 326 -1.30 -14.03 -18.71
C LEU A 326 -1.37 -15.49 -19.23
N SER A 327 -2.31 -15.79 -20.13
CA SER A 327 -2.38 -17.09 -20.81
C SER A 327 -1.32 -17.25 -21.91
N MET A 328 -0.58 -16.19 -22.25
CA MET A 328 0.50 -16.26 -23.22
C MET A 328 1.74 -16.96 -22.64
N PRO A 329 2.55 -17.59 -23.50
CA PRO A 329 3.86 -18.10 -23.12
C PRO A 329 4.72 -17.00 -22.50
N GLU A 330 5.44 -17.33 -21.43
CA GLU A 330 6.26 -16.38 -20.68
C GLU A 330 7.25 -15.56 -21.53
N PRO A 331 7.95 -16.11 -22.53
CA PRO A 331 8.82 -15.32 -23.41
C PRO A 331 8.11 -14.15 -24.11
N LEU A 332 6.88 -14.37 -24.59
CA LEU A 332 6.10 -13.32 -25.26
C LEU A 332 5.54 -12.31 -24.26
N LEU A 333 5.16 -12.75 -23.06
CA LEU A 333 4.73 -11.85 -21.97
C LEU A 333 5.84 -10.88 -21.58
N LYS A 334 7.05 -11.39 -21.31
CA LYS A 334 8.21 -10.58 -20.93
C LYS A 334 8.60 -9.61 -22.05
N GLU A 335 8.57 -10.07 -23.30
CA GLU A 335 8.87 -9.21 -24.44
C GLU A 335 7.83 -8.09 -24.63
N LYS A 336 6.53 -8.44 -24.55
CA LYS A 336 5.45 -7.44 -24.59
C LYS A 336 5.60 -6.41 -23.47
N ALA A 337 5.90 -6.86 -22.25
CA ALA A 337 6.12 -5.98 -21.11
C ALA A 337 7.32 -5.05 -21.32
N ARG A 338 8.41 -5.55 -21.92
CA ARG A 338 9.60 -4.74 -22.27
C ARG A 338 9.26 -3.63 -23.26
N ILE A 339 8.50 -3.94 -24.31
CA ILE A 339 8.06 -2.95 -25.32
C ILE A 339 7.19 -1.87 -24.66
N ILE A 340 6.20 -2.27 -23.86
CA ILE A 340 5.31 -1.33 -23.15
C ILE A 340 6.12 -0.42 -22.23
N LEU A 341 7.04 -1.01 -21.45
CA LEU A 341 7.88 -0.27 -20.53
C LEU A 341 8.73 0.77 -21.25
N GLN A 342 9.35 0.40 -22.38
CA GLN A 342 10.13 1.36 -23.16
C GLN A 342 9.27 2.53 -23.63
N LYS A 343 8.06 2.26 -24.14
CA LYS A 343 7.11 3.32 -24.54
C LYS A 343 6.75 4.25 -23.38
N TRP A 344 6.49 3.70 -22.20
CA TRP A 344 6.22 4.50 -21.00
C TRP A 344 7.42 5.32 -20.56
N PHE A 345 8.63 4.74 -20.62
CA PHE A 345 9.85 5.44 -20.28
C PHE A 345 10.06 6.66 -21.19
N GLU A 346 9.99 6.48 -22.51
CA GLU A 346 10.19 7.59 -23.46
C GLU A 346 9.14 8.68 -23.28
N ARG A 347 7.87 8.31 -23.11
CA ARG A 347 6.80 9.28 -22.81
C ARG A 347 7.06 10.04 -21.51
N SER A 348 7.58 9.38 -20.49
CA SER A 348 7.90 10.02 -19.21
C SER A 348 9.05 11.00 -19.35
N ILE A 349 10.06 10.68 -20.18
CA ILE A 349 11.16 11.60 -20.52
C ILE A 349 10.62 12.83 -21.26
N GLU A 350 9.71 12.65 -22.21
CA GLU A 350 9.05 13.76 -22.91
C GLU A 350 8.22 14.64 -21.96
N GLU A 351 7.48 14.03 -21.04
CA GLU A 351 6.72 14.77 -20.03
C GLU A 351 7.66 15.56 -19.09
N LEU A 352 8.82 15.00 -18.73
CA LEU A 352 9.83 15.67 -17.91
C LEU A 352 10.56 16.80 -18.63
N SER A 353 10.77 16.70 -19.95
CA SER A 353 11.44 17.75 -20.74
C SER A 353 10.64 19.06 -20.76
N ARG A 354 9.31 18.97 -20.60
CA ARG A 354 8.40 20.13 -20.52
C ARG A 354 8.38 20.83 -19.15
N LEU A 355 8.94 20.22 -18.12
CA LEU A 355 9.04 20.80 -16.78
C LEU A 355 10.29 21.68 -16.65
N SER A 356 10.21 22.70 -15.78
CA SER A 356 11.38 23.45 -15.33
C SER A 356 12.36 22.56 -14.56
N PHE A 357 13.62 23.01 -14.44
CA PHE A 357 14.63 22.29 -13.66
C PHE A 357 14.20 22.10 -12.20
N GLU A 358 13.62 23.13 -11.58
CA GLU A 358 13.11 23.09 -10.21
C GLU A 358 11.99 22.06 -10.04
N GLU A 359 11.04 22.00 -10.99
CA GLU A 359 9.96 21.01 -10.98
C GLU A 359 10.49 19.60 -11.16
N ARG A 360 11.46 19.38 -12.05
CA ARG A 360 12.12 18.08 -12.23
C ARG A 360 12.80 17.64 -10.92
N GLN A 361 13.50 18.54 -10.24
CA GLN A 361 14.12 18.25 -8.94
C GLN A 361 13.06 17.88 -7.89
N ARG A 362 11.96 18.64 -7.81
CA ARG A 362 10.86 18.35 -6.87
C ARG A 362 10.26 16.97 -7.13
N VAL A 363 9.92 16.67 -8.38
CA VAL A 363 9.34 15.37 -8.79
C VAL A 363 10.32 14.23 -8.55
N PHE A 364 11.61 14.42 -8.82
CA PHE A 364 12.65 13.43 -8.54
C PHE A 364 12.70 13.10 -7.05
N LEU A 365 12.76 14.12 -6.19
CA LEU A 365 12.84 13.92 -4.73
C LEU A 365 11.60 13.26 -4.17
N THR A 366 10.40 13.73 -4.55
CA THR A 366 9.15 13.15 -4.06
C THR A 366 9.01 11.71 -4.51
N THR A 367 9.44 11.39 -5.74
CA THR A 367 9.47 10.02 -6.27
C THR A 367 10.46 9.15 -5.51
N TYR A 368 11.72 9.58 -5.38
CA TYR A 368 12.77 8.83 -4.68
C TYR A 368 12.40 8.49 -3.24
N ILE A 369 11.91 9.48 -2.49
CA ILE A 369 11.49 9.29 -1.10
C ILE A 369 10.30 8.33 -1.04
N SER A 370 9.41 8.34 -2.04
CA SER A 370 8.19 7.50 -2.07
C SER A 370 8.41 6.07 -2.52
N GLN A 371 9.51 5.76 -3.20
CA GLN A 371 9.74 4.43 -3.75
C GLN A 371 9.91 3.33 -2.70
N LEU A 372 9.57 2.11 -3.12
CA LEU A 372 9.69 0.89 -2.33
C LEU A 372 11.04 0.21 -2.56
N GLU A 373 11.45 0.09 -3.81
CA GLU A 373 12.74 -0.48 -4.24
C GLU A 373 13.49 0.61 -5.01
N ARG A 374 14.78 0.78 -4.70
CA ARG A 374 15.64 1.80 -5.30
C ARG A 374 17.13 1.45 -5.14
N ASP A 375 17.45 0.17 -5.21
CA ASP A 375 18.75 -0.36 -4.81
C ASP A 375 19.89 0.26 -5.63
N TYR A 376 19.70 0.45 -6.94
CA TYR A 376 20.71 1.12 -7.78
C TYR A 376 20.86 2.60 -7.42
N LEU A 377 19.76 3.34 -7.30
CA LEU A 377 19.79 4.77 -6.96
C LEU A 377 20.12 5.03 -5.49
N SER A 378 20.10 4.00 -4.62
CA SER A 378 20.48 4.12 -3.21
C SER A 378 21.96 4.47 -3.03
N ARG A 379 22.79 4.07 -4.00
CA ARG A 379 24.23 4.36 -4.04
C ARG A 379 24.44 5.87 -4.14
N LYS A 380 25.32 6.39 -3.29
CA LYS A 380 25.59 7.83 -3.15
C LYS A 380 25.88 8.49 -4.51
N ASP A 381 26.74 7.88 -5.31
CA ASP A 381 27.17 8.45 -6.58
C ASP A 381 26.07 8.35 -7.64
N SER A 382 25.31 7.24 -7.68
CA SER A 382 24.16 7.08 -8.57
C SER A 382 23.07 8.12 -8.28
N PHE A 383 22.71 8.33 -7.00
CA PHE A 383 21.73 9.35 -6.61
C PHE A 383 22.15 10.74 -7.05
N ARG A 384 23.39 11.13 -6.71
CA ARG A 384 23.92 12.47 -7.01
C ARG A 384 24.03 12.69 -8.52
N ARG A 385 24.53 11.71 -9.25
CA ARG A 385 24.62 11.75 -10.71
C ARG A 385 23.23 11.93 -11.32
N ALA A 386 22.27 11.07 -10.98
CA ALA A 386 20.90 11.17 -11.49
C ALA A 386 20.27 12.54 -11.20
N PHE A 387 20.42 13.04 -9.97
CA PHE A 387 19.87 14.33 -9.57
C PHE A 387 20.51 15.51 -10.30
N ASN A 388 21.84 15.50 -10.47
CA ASN A 388 22.57 16.56 -11.19
C ASN A 388 22.25 16.55 -12.69
N LEU A 389 22.04 15.37 -13.28
CA LEU A 389 21.70 15.23 -14.69
C LEU A 389 20.31 15.79 -15.04
N LEU A 390 19.44 16.10 -14.07
CA LEU A 390 18.11 16.69 -14.36
C LEU A 390 18.17 18.04 -15.10
N VAL A 391 19.33 18.71 -15.10
CA VAL A 391 19.58 19.92 -15.88
C VAL A 391 19.56 19.64 -17.38
N ASP A 392 20.09 18.48 -17.80
CA ASP A 392 20.12 18.00 -19.17
C ASP A 392 19.36 16.68 -19.30
N ILE A 393 18.13 16.78 -19.80
CA ILE A 393 17.24 15.62 -19.93
C ILE A 393 17.78 14.56 -20.88
N ALA A 394 18.60 14.92 -21.88
CA ALA A 394 19.21 13.94 -22.78
C ALA A 394 20.18 13.04 -22.00
N SER A 395 21.13 13.63 -21.29
CA SER A 395 22.06 12.86 -20.45
C SER A 395 21.35 12.11 -19.32
N PHE A 396 20.28 12.68 -18.73
CA PHE A 396 19.46 11.98 -17.74
C PHE A 396 18.75 10.75 -18.34
N ARG A 397 18.18 10.88 -19.55
CA ARG A 397 17.52 9.77 -20.27
C ARG A 397 18.50 8.63 -20.47
N ASP A 398 19.69 8.92 -21.00
CA ASP A 398 20.69 7.89 -21.31
C ASP A 398 21.08 7.13 -20.04
N PHE A 399 21.39 7.86 -18.98
CA PHE A 399 21.73 7.28 -17.67
C PHE A 399 20.60 6.40 -17.09
N MET A 400 19.35 6.85 -17.21
CA MET A 400 18.20 6.14 -16.62
C MET A 400 17.69 4.99 -17.50
N SER A 401 18.10 4.92 -18.77
CA SER A 401 17.67 3.89 -19.73
C SER A 401 18.39 2.54 -19.54
N GLU A 402 19.49 2.50 -18.81
CA GLU A 402 20.34 1.31 -18.71
C GLU A 402 19.69 0.14 -17.94
N ARG A 403 18.83 0.45 -16.96
CA ARG A 403 18.30 -0.55 -16.02
C ARG A 403 16.78 -0.54 -15.94
N LEU A 404 16.21 -1.71 -15.71
CA LEU A 404 14.77 -1.85 -15.49
C LEU A 404 14.27 -0.98 -14.32
N GLU A 405 15.01 -1.00 -13.21
CA GLU A 405 14.70 -0.24 -11.99
C GLU A 405 14.65 1.28 -12.26
N THR A 406 15.61 1.82 -13.02
CA THR A 406 15.70 3.26 -13.31
C THR A 406 14.65 3.68 -14.33
N LYS A 407 14.29 2.84 -15.31
CA LYS A 407 13.14 3.11 -16.19
C LYS A 407 11.85 3.24 -15.38
N PHE A 408 11.64 2.29 -14.47
CA PHE A 408 10.50 2.30 -13.56
C PHE A 408 10.48 3.53 -12.64
N PHE A 409 11.64 4.01 -12.20
CA PHE A 409 11.76 5.28 -11.47
C PHE A 409 11.28 6.46 -12.31
N VAL A 410 11.76 6.61 -13.54
CA VAL A 410 11.35 7.71 -14.43
C VAL A 410 9.85 7.64 -14.72
N ILE A 411 9.30 6.44 -14.92
CA ILE A 411 7.85 6.25 -15.09
C ILE A 411 7.07 6.69 -13.84
N ASP A 412 7.59 6.42 -12.63
CA ASP A 412 6.97 6.88 -11.39
C ASP A 412 7.11 8.39 -11.18
N MET A 413 8.04 9.07 -11.86
CA MET A 413 8.12 10.53 -11.81
C MET A 413 6.86 11.16 -12.39
N THR A 414 6.30 10.62 -13.48
CA THR A 414 5.14 11.22 -14.16
C THR A 414 3.84 10.44 -13.96
N LYS A 415 3.85 9.12 -14.19
CA LYS A 415 2.66 8.24 -14.15
C LYS A 415 2.84 7.06 -13.18
N ALA A 416 3.05 7.39 -11.91
CA ALA A 416 3.21 6.43 -10.83
C ALA A 416 2.00 5.50 -10.63
N HIS A 417 2.25 4.28 -10.18
CA HIS A 417 1.22 3.39 -9.64
C HIS A 417 0.46 4.10 -8.50
N ALA A 418 -0.85 3.87 -8.34
CA ALA A 418 -1.71 4.59 -7.41
C ALA A 418 -1.16 4.62 -5.97
N LEU A 419 -0.62 3.49 -5.50
CA LEU A 419 0.08 3.38 -4.23
C LEU A 419 1.26 4.37 -4.10
N ILE A 420 2.14 4.42 -5.11
CA ILE A 420 3.31 5.30 -5.12
C ILE A 420 2.86 6.76 -5.22
N LYS A 421 1.82 7.04 -6.01
CA LYS A 421 1.22 8.37 -6.09
C LYS A 421 0.73 8.87 -4.73
N GLY A 422 0.02 8.04 -3.96
CA GLY A 422 -0.39 8.38 -2.60
C GLY A 422 0.80 8.72 -1.68
N ARG A 423 1.90 7.95 -1.79
CA ARG A 423 3.14 8.21 -1.06
C ARG A 423 3.80 9.53 -1.49
N LYS A 424 3.82 9.84 -2.79
CA LYS A 424 4.35 11.12 -3.33
C LYS A 424 3.61 12.31 -2.76
N ILE A 425 2.28 12.28 -2.73
CA ILE A 425 1.47 13.35 -2.12
C ILE A 425 1.81 13.55 -0.64
N ALA A 426 2.08 12.48 0.12
CA ALA A 426 2.51 12.60 1.50
C ALA A 426 3.90 13.29 1.61
N VAL A 427 4.85 12.96 0.74
CA VAL A 427 6.16 13.64 0.71
C VAL A 427 6.03 15.10 0.29
N GLU A 428 5.23 15.38 -0.75
CA GLU A 428 4.98 16.73 -1.24
C GLU A 428 4.43 17.64 -0.14
N LYS A 429 3.48 17.16 0.66
CA LYS A 429 2.95 17.88 1.83
C LYS A 429 4.00 18.13 2.91
N ALA A 430 5.06 17.34 3.00
CA ALA A 430 6.14 17.54 3.97
C ALA A 430 7.21 18.53 3.48
N LEU A 431 7.34 18.69 2.16
CA LEU A 431 8.35 19.53 1.52
C LEU A 431 7.73 20.75 0.82
N GLU A 432 6.46 21.07 1.08
CA GLU A 432 5.75 22.11 0.31
C GLU A 432 6.31 23.51 0.54
N ASN A 433 6.73 23.82 1.79
CA ASN A 433 7.15 25.16 2.20
C ASN A 433 8.66 25.38 2.07
N ILE A 434 9.43 24.37 1.70
CA ILE A 434 10.89 24.49 1.69
C ILE A 434 11.37 25.31 0.48
N GLY A 435 12.00 26.45 0.74
CA GLY A 435 12.58 27.30 -0.30
C GLY A 435 13.77 26.66 -1.02
N ARG A 436 14.08 27.13 -2.25
CA ARG A 436 15.12 26.56 -3.15
C ARG A 436 16.47 26.32 -2.47
N LYS A 437 16.98 27.30 -1.70
CA LYS A 437 18.26 27.20 -0.98
C LYS A 437 18.25 26.06 0.03
N LYS A 438 17.17 25.94 0.81
CA LYS A 438 16.99 24.87 1.79
C LYS A 438 16.78 23.51 1.12
N THR A 439 16.13 23.46 -0.05
CA THR A 439 16.03 22.24 -0.86
C THR A 439 17.41 21.73 -1.27
N GLN A 440 18.28 22.60 -1.78
CA GLN A 440 19.66 22.21 -2.14
C GLN A 440 20.45 21.72 -0.93
N GLN A 441 20.34 22.40 0.21
CA GLN A 441 20.94 21.97 1.47
C GLN A 441 20.40 20.60 1.90
N PHE A 442 19.08 20.40 1.84
CA PHE A 442 18.43 19.13 2.13
C PHE A 442 19.02 18.01 1.27
N VAL A 443 19.09 18.19 -0.05
CA VAL A 443 19.63 17.20 -0.98
C VAL A 443 21.09 16.89 -0.70
N LYS A 444 21.91 17.92 -0.43
CA LYS A 444 23.34 17.77 -0.11
C LYS A 444 23.56 16.87 1.11
N ILE A 445 22.79 17.09 2.17
CA ILE A 445 22.84 16.28 3.41
C ILE A 445 22.24 14.89 3.15
N TYR A 446 21.05 14.83 2.55
CA TYR A 446 20.32 13.59 2.29
C TYR A 446 21.14 12.59 1.45
N ALA A 447 21.85 13.07 0.43
CA ALA A 447 22.69 12.23 -0.43
C ALA A 447 23.85 11.56 0.33
N GLN A 448 24.29 12.11 1.47
CA GLN A 448 25.38 11.57 2.29
C GLN A 448 24.90 10.51 3.28
N LEU A 449 23.60 10.41 3.53
CA LEU A 449 23.05 9.43 4.44
C LEU A 449 23.22 8.01 3.89
N LYS A 450 23.51 7.06 4.78
CA LYS A 450 23.41 5.63 4.49
C LYS A 450 21.95 5.29 4.16
N GLU A 451 21.72 4.26 3.34
CA GLU A 451 20.36 3.92 2.87
C GLU A 451 19.40 3.59 4.03
N SER A 452 19.86 2.96 5.11
CA SER A 452 19.04 2.72 6.31
C SER A 452 18.55 4.03 6.96
N ASN A 453 19.40 5.05 7.00
CA ASN A 453 19.06 6.38 7.51
C ASN A 453 18.13 7.13 6.54
N LYS A 454 18.36 7.03 5.22
CA LYS A 454 17.43 7.56 4.20
C LYS A 454 16.04 6.95 4.38
N ARG A 455 15.91 5.63 4.46
CA ARG A 455 14.64 4.93 4.65
C ARG A 455 13.90 5.35 5.92
N LEU A 456 14.62 5.63 7.00
CA LEU A 456 14.05 6.15 8.25
C LEU A 456 13.53 7.59 8.06
N LEU A 457 14.34 8.46 7.46
CA LEU A 457 13.96 9.84 7.15
C LEU A 457 12.77 9.89 6.18
N ASP A 458 12.70 9.00 5.19
CA ASP A 458 11.60 8.95 4.23
C ASP A 458 10.26 8.60 4.89
N ARG A 459 10.25 7.61 5.79
CA ARG A 459 9.05 7.27 6.57
C ARG A 459 8.64 8.46 7.42
N PHE A 460 9.61 9.14 8.04
CA PHE A 460 9.36 10.33 8.83
C PHE A 460 8.73 11.45 8.00
N LEU A 461 9.28 11.78 6.83
CA LEU A 461 8.73 12.80 5.92
C LEU A 461 7.32 12.42 5.44
N ARG A 462 7.07 11.17 5.04
CA ARG A 462 5.70 10.72 4.71
C ARG A 462 4.75 10.85 5.89
N ASN A 463 5.20 10.56 7.11
CA ASN A 463 4.38 10.77 8.30
C ASN A 463 4.05 12.24 8.52
N ILE A 464 4.99 13.18 8.29
CA ILE A 464 4.69 14.61 8.33
C ILE A 464 3.53 14.94 7.38
N GLY A 465 3.58 14.47 6.13
CA GLY A 465 2.48 14.69 5.19
C GLY A 465 1.15 14.06 5.59
N ARG A 466 1.19 12.84 6.15
CA ARG A 466 0.00 12.10 6.61
C ARG A 466 -0.76 12.80 7.73
N TYR A 467 -0.03 13.37 8.68
CA TYR A 467 -0.61 14.03 9.84
C TYR A 467 -0.95 15.50 9.58
N ARG A 468 -0.71 16.01 8.37
CA ARG A 468 -1.03 17.40 8.04
C ARG A 468 -2.54 17.62 8.12
N GLY A 469 -2.97 18.61 8.90
CA GLY A 469 -4.38 18.88 9.19
C GLY A 469 -4.98 18.02 10.31
N ILE A 470 -4.19 17.11 10.92
CA ILE A 470 -4.64 16.33 12.07
C ILE A 470 -4.27 17.06 13.35
N SER A 471 -5.29 17.47 14.11
CA SER A 471 -5.11 18.03 15.45
C SER A 471 -5.39 16.95 16.49
N PHE A 472 -4.42 16.70 17.36
CA PHE A 472 -4.61 15.85 18.54
C PHE A 472 -4.94 16.70 19.77
N PRO A 473 -5.83 16.24 20.67
CA PRO A 473 -6.13 16.96 21.91
C PRO A 473 -4.98 16.87 22.95
N VAL A 474 -3.88 16.19 22.61
CA VAL A 474 -2.70 16.04 23.48
C VAL A 474 -1.53 16.76 22.84
N ARG A 475 -0.92 17.69 23.59
CA ARG A 475 0.30 18.37 23.18
C ARG A 475 1.50 17.42 23.30
N LEU A 476 2.05 17.04 22.16
CA LEU A 476 3.22 16.18 22.09
C LEU A 476 4.46 16.98 22.50
N LYS A 477 5.37 16.32 23.22
CA LYS A 477 6.72 16.82 23.54
C LYS A 477 7.77 15.95 22.87
N GLY A 478 8.93 16.49 22.59
CA GLY A 478 10.04 15.76 21.97
C GLY A 478 11.34 16.55 22.07
N PRO A 479 12.43 15.98 21.56
CA PRO A 479 13.76 16.55 21.71
C PRO A 479 13.94 17.77 20.78
N GLU A 480 14.91 18.64 21.09
CA GLU A 480 15.09 19.95 20.44
C GLU A 480 15.37 19.83 18.94
N GLU A 481 16.06 18.77 18.53
CA GLU A 481 16.39 18.44 17.14
C GLU A 481 15.14 18.36 16.24
N VAL A 482 14.02 17.92 16.80
CA VAL A 482 12.75 17.84 16.08
C VAL A 482 12.16 19.23 15.84
N ARG A 483 12.39 20.17 16.77
CA ARG A 483 11.94 21.57 16.67
C ARG A 483 12.78 22.34 15.67
N GLU A 484 14.10 22.18 15.74
CA GLU A 484 15.03 22.76 14.76
C GLU A 484 14.71 22.27 13.34
N PHE A 485 14.47 20.97 13.17
CA PHE A 485 14.06 20.44 11.87
C PHE A 485 12.68 20.95 11.41
N SER A 486 11.76 21.21 12.35
CA SER A 486 10.49 21.87 12.05
C SER A 486 10.68 23.27 11.49
N ASN A 487 11.62 24.04 12.05
CA ASN A 487 11.99 25.37 11.57
C ASN A 487 12.70 25.30 10.22
N PHE A 488 13.56 24.31 10.02
CA PHE A 488 14.20 24.04 8.72
C PHE A 488 13.14 23.84 7.63
N LEU A 489 12.14 22.98 7.88
CA LEU A 489 11.04 22.72 6.93
C LEU A 489 9.96 23.80 6.87
N GLU A 490 9.98 24.80 7.77
CA GLU A 490 8.94 25.82 7.88
C GLU A 490 7.54 25.22 8.13
N LEU A 491 7.49 24.27 9.09
CA LEU A 491 6.27 23.55 9.46
C LEU A 491 5.92 23.71 10.95
N PRO A 492 4.65 23.50 11.33
CA PRO A 492 4.25 23.50 12.74
C PRO A 492 4.91 22.37 13.55
N VAL A 493 5.49 22.71 14.70
CA VAL A 493 6.23 21.74 15.54
C VAL A 493 5.40 20.52 15.98
N GLN A 494 4.11 20.70 16.26
CA GLN A 494 3.23 19.58 16.66
C GLN A 494 3.04 18.55 15.55
N LEU A 495 3.06 18.98 14.29
CA LEU A 495 2.99 18.09 13.13
C LEU A 495 4.24 17.21 13.03
N VAL A 496 5.41 17.84 13.15
CA VAL A 496 6.70 17.15 13.08
C VAL A 496 6.90 16.21 14.28
N LEU A 497 6.43 16.61 15.46
CA LEU A 497 6.39 15.76 16.66
C LEU A 497 5.44 14.57 16.48
N ALA A 498 4.27 14.74 15.85
CA ALA A 498 3.39 13.61 15.55
C ALA A 498 4.08 12.57 14.66
N ALA A 499 4.80 13.02 13.62
CA ALA A 499 5.60 12.14 12.78
C ALA A 499 6.73 11.44 13.55
N TYR A 500 7.39 12.14 14.48
CA TYR A 500 8.46 11.58 15.32
C TYR A 500 7.93 10.44 16.21
N TRP A 501 6.76 10.65 16.81
CA TRP A 501 6.12 9.66 17.67
C TRP A 501 5.46 8.50 16.93
N CYS A 502 5.42 8.50 15.59
CA CYS A 502 5.04 7.30 14.83
C CYS A 502 6.00 6.14 15.03
N GLU A 503 7.27 6.40 15.27
CA GLU A 503 8.27 5.38 15.55
C GLU A 503 8.11 4.94 17.01
N ASP A 504 7.73 3.68 17.24
CA ASP A 504 7.44 3.14 18.56
C ASP A 504 8.70 2.74 19.34
N ASP A 505 9.78 2.36 18.65
CA ASP A 505 11.06 2.02 19.26
C ASP A 505 11.88 3.29 19.60
N GLY A 506 12.22 3.43 20.89
CA GLY A 506 13.07 4.53 21.36
C GLY A 506 14.50 4.52 20.80
N ARG A 507 15.02 3.37 20.36
CA ARG A 507 16.31 3.28 19.65
C ARG A 507 16.20 3.92 18.28
N VAL A 508 15.17 3.57 17.52
CA VAL A 508 14.88 4.15 16.18
C VAL A 508 14.66 5.66 16.29
N ARG A 509 13.92 6.13 17.30
CA ARG A 509 13.74 7.57 17.56
C ARG A 509 15.04 8.31 17.88
N ARG A 510 15.98 7.69 18.60
CA ARG A 510 17.31 8.26 18.85
C ARG A 510 18.12 8.36 17.57
N THR A 511 18.11 7.32 16.73
CA THR A 511 18.75 7.36 15.41
C THR A 511 18.16 8.47 14.54
N LEU A 512 16.82 8.60 14.49
CA LEU A 512 16.14 9.68 13.79
C LEU A 512 16.60 11.04 14.31
N SER A 513 16.65 11.23 15.63
CA SER A 513 17.12 12.49 16.23
C SER A 513 18.54 12.84 15.78
N GLY A 514 19.45 11.85 15.71
CA GLY A 514 20.80 12.03 15.17
C GLY A 514 20.83 12.43 13.69
N ILE A 515 19.91 11.92 12.87
CA ILE A 515 19.76 12.34 11.47
C ILE A 515 19.27 13.78 11.39
N LEU A 516 18.27 14.15 12.20
CA LEU A 516 17.67 15.50 12.17
C LEU A 516 18.67 16.60 12.56
N LYS A 517 19.64 16.31 13.44
CA LYS A 517 20.74 17.23 13.81
C LYS A 517 21.54 17.75 12.62
N LEU A 518 21.60 16.98 11.53
CA LEU A 518 22.40 17.33 10.36
C LEU A 518 21.80 18.50 9.56
N PHE A 519 20.54 18.86 9.84
CA PHE A 519 19.78 19.90 9.14
C PHE A 519 19.60 21.17 9.99
N ARG A 520 20.45 21.35 11.00
CA ARG A 520 20.51 22.57 11.82
C ARG A 520 21.02 23.75 11.01
#